data_AF-X1QG98-F1
#
_entry.id   AF-X1QG98-F1
#
_cell.length_a   1.000
_cell.length_b   1.000
_cell.length_c   1.000
_cell.angle_alpha   90.00
_cell.angle_beta   90.00
_cell.angle_gamma   90.00
#
_symmetry.space_group_name_H-M   'P 1'
#
loop_
_entity.id
_entity.type
_entity.pdbx_description
1 polymer ?
#
loop_
_entity_poly.entity_id
_entity_poly.type
_entity_poly.pdbx_seq_one_letter_code
_entity_poly.pdbx_strand_id
1 'polypeptide(L)'
;MAISDACYNVATPLFRNWVFIDAAKRYASVELRSEALAATLNARASVYDAGSEGVLTEEEVKAINGDLEGIANAISDGLLPTAKKRLEDLSEQTFMHALQKVVDCECSRLSPHFIFFSLHPRWGFSA
;
A
#
# COMPACT_ATOMS: atom_id res chain seq x y z
N MET A 1 18.98 -11.04 -0.86
CA MET A 1 17.86 -11.75 -0.20
C MET A 1 16.63 -11.48 -1.03
N ALA A 2 16.04 -12.49 -1.66
CA ALA A 2 14.80 -12.32 -2.42
C ALA A 2 13.60 -12.43 -1.47
N ILE A 3 12.54 -11.68 -1.72
CA ILE A 3 11.29 -11.84 -0.97
C ILE A 3 10.70 -13.22 -1.30
N SER A 4 9.97 -13.77 -0.35
CA SER A 4 9.35 -15.08 -0.48
C SER A 4 8.12 -15.03 -1.40
N ASP A 5 7.81 -16.14 -2.09
CA ASP A 5 6.72 -16.17 -3.09
C ASP A 5 5.35 -15.75 -2.51
N ALA A 6 5.07 -16.09 -1.24
CA ALA A 6 3.81 -15.69 -0.61
C ALA A 6 3.77 -14.17 -0.34
N CYS A 7 4.89 -13.56 0.08
CA CYS A 7 4.94 -12.12 0.30
C CYS A 7 5.10 -11.34 -1.01
N TYR A 8 5.60 -11.98 -2.07
CA TYR A 8 5.53 -11.47 -3.43
C TYR A 8 4.09 -11.32 -3.91
N ASN A 9 3.22 -12.28 -3.60
CA ASN A 9 1.79 -12.21 -3.93
C ASN A 9 1.05 -11.13 -3.13
N VAL A 10 1.53 -10.79 -1.92
CA VAL A 10 1.05 -9.62 -1.15
C VAL A 10 1.57 -8.32 -1.74
N ALA A 11 2.86 -8.27 -2.09
CA ALA A 11 3.52 -7.07 -2.59
C ALA A 11 2.96 -6.61 -3.95
N THR A 12 2.72 -7.56 -4.85
CA THR A 12 2.33 -7.28 -6.25
C THR A 12 1.09 -6.37 -6.38
N PRO A 13 -0.07 -6.69 -5.79
CA PRO A 13 -1.25 -5.84 -5.90
C PRO A 13 -1.07 -4.49 -5.18
N LEU A 14 -0.37 -4.46 -4.03
CA LEU A 14 -0.13 -3.24 -3.27
C LEU A 14 0.75 -2.25 -4.03
N PHE A 15 1.87 -2.72 -4.58
CA PHE A 15 2.75 -1.85 -5.36
C PHE A 15 2.17 -1.50 -6.73
N ARG A 16 1.35 -2.38 -7.34
CA ARG A 16 0.58 -2.02 -8.54
C ARG A 16 -0.36 -0.85 -8.24
N ASN A 17 -1.07 -0.90 -7.13
CA ASN A 17 -1.94 0.20 -6.71
C ASN A 17 -1.16 1.50 -6.55
N TRP A 18 -0.05 1.47 -5.80
CA TRP A 18 0.84 2.62 -5.64
C TRP A 18 1.34 3.17 -6.99
N VAL A 19 1.74 2.32 -7.94
CA VAL A 19 2.22 2.76 -9.26
C VAL A 19 1.17 3.58 -10.01
N PHE A 20 -0.11 3.23 -9.93
CA PHE A 20 -1.16 4.03 -10.56
C PHE A 20 -1.35 5.39 -9.89
N ILE A 21 -1.25 5.45 -8.55
CA ILE A 21 -1.32 6.70 -7.78
C ILE A 21 -0.11 7.59 -8.11
N ASP A 22 1.09 7.02 -8.15
CA ASP A 22 2.32 7.73 -8.51
C ASP A 22 2.27 8.22 -9.97
N ALA A 23 1.70 7.43 -10.89
CA ALA A 23 1.47 7.86 -12.26
C ALA A 23 0.50 9.06 -12.33
N ALA A 24 -0.62 9.01 -11.61
CA ALA A 24 -1.55 10.14 -11.52
C ALA A 24 -0.86 11.41 -10.99
N LYS A 25 -0.03 11.28 -9.94
CA LYS A 25 0.79 12.37 -9.41
C LYS A 25 1.73 12.95 -10.46
N ARG A 26 2.43 12.11 -11.23
CA ARG A 26 3.35 12.54 -12.30
C ARG A 26 2.61 13.29 -13.39
N TYR A 27 1.49 12.77 -13.89
CA TYR A 27 0.67 13.44 -14.90
C TYR A 27 0.11 14.77 -14.40
N ALA A 28 -0.39 14.82 -13.16
CA ALA A 28 -0.84 16.07 -12.54
C ALA A 28 0.29 17.10 -12.42
N SER A 29 1.53 16.66 -12.17
CA SER A 29 2.70 17.53 -12.05
C SER A 29 3.14 18.17 -13.36
N VAL A 30 2.80 17.55 -14.50
CA VAL A 30 3.04 18.10 -15.85
C VAL A 30 1.75 18.62 -16.49
N GLU A 31 0.72 18.88 -15.69
CA GLU A 31 -0.58 19.45 -16.09
C GLU A 31 -1.35 18.65 -17.15
N LEU A 32 -1.05 17.35 -17.29
CA LEU A 32 -1.76 16.41 -18.16
C LEU A 32 -3.03 15.90 -17.47
N ARG A 33 -4.09 16.72 -17.55
CA ARG A 33 -5.34 16.51 -16.80
C ARG A 33 -6.04 15.19 -17.13
N SER A 34 -6.18 14.87 -18.42
CA SER A 34 -6.87 13.66 -18.89
C SER A 34 -6.18 12.38 -18.41
N GLU A 35 -4.87 12.37 -18.48
CA GLU A 35 -4.00 11.27 -18.11
C GLU A 35 -3.95 11.11 -16.58
N ALA A 36 -3.90 12.23 -15.85
CA ALA A 36 -4.00 12.22 -14.40
C ALA A 36 -5.34 11.65 -13.92
N LEU A 37 -6.44 12.02 -14.57
CA LEU A 37 -7.77 11.47 -14.26
C LEU A 37 -7.84 9.98 -14.58
N ALA A 38 -7.38 9.56 -15.75
CA ALA A 38 -7.38 8.16 -16.15
C ALA A 38 -6.53 7.30 -15.20
N ALA A 39 -5.33 7.76 -14.82
CA ALA A 39 -4.49 7.09 -13.85
C ALA A 39 -5.14 7.01 -12.45
N THR A 40 -5.84 8.06 -12.02
CA THR A 40 -6.59 8.07 -10.75
C THR A 40 -7.72 7.02 -10.77
N LEU A 41 -8.46 6.91 -11.88
CA LEU A 41 -9.51 5.88 -12.03
C LEU A 41 -8.93 4.47 -12.07
N ASN A 42 -7.80 4.26 -12.73
CA ASN A 42 -7.09 2.99 -12.73
C ASN A 42 -6.57 2.62 -11.33
N ALA A 43 -6.11 3.60 -10.56
CA ALA A 43 -5.74 3.39 -9.16
C ALA A 43 -6.92 2.85 -8.36
N ARG A 44 -8.12 3.45 -8.52
CA ARG A 44 -9.35 2.99 -7.84
C ARG A 44 -9.69 1.55 -8.19
N ALA A 45 -9.67 1.20 -9.48
CA ALA A 45 -9.88 -0.18 -9.91
C ALA A 45 -8.87 -1.14 -9.25
N SER A 46 -7.58 -0.75 -9.25
CA SER A 46 -6.54 -1.54 -8.59
C SER A 46 -6.69 -1.65 -7.07
N VAL A 47 -7.31 -0.68 -6.38
CA VAL A 47 -7.64 -0.81 -4.94
C VAL A 47 -8.67 -1.92 -4.74
N TYR A 48 -9.73 -1.95 -5.55
CA TYR A 48 -10.76 -2.98 -5.46
C TYR A 48 -10.22 -4.38 -5.79
N ASP A 49 -9.32 -4.48 -6.76
CA ASP A 49 -8.63 -5.73 -7.08
C ASP A 49 -7.81 -6.21 -5.87
N ALA A 50 -7.01 -5.33 -5.25
CA ALA A 50 -6.22 -5.66 -4.07
C ALA A 50 -7.08 -6.06 -2.85
N GLY A 51 -8.27 -5.47 -2.71
CA GLY A 51 -9.26 -5.89 -1.70
C GLY A 51 -9.85 -7.27 -2.00
N SER A 52 -10.14 -7.56 -3.26
CA SER A 52 -10.67 -8.86 -3.70
C SER A 52 -9.64 -9.99 -3.55
N GLU A 53 -8.36 -9.67 -3.71
CA GLU A 53 -7.23 -10.56 -3.44
C GLU A 53 -6.98 -10.76 -1.92
N GLY A 54 -7.71 -10.05 -1.05
CA GLY A 54 -7.60 -10.16 0.40
C GLY A 54 -6.36 -9.49 0.99
N VAL A 55 -5.68 -8.66 0.21
CA VAL A 55 -4.45 -7.98 0.63
C VAL A 55 -4.76 -6.66 1.35
N LEU A 56 -5.84 -6.00 0.96
CA LEU A 56 -6.42 -4.87 1.67
C LEU A 56 -7.71 -5.28 2.39
N THR A 57 -7.95 -4.72 3.57
CA THR A 57 -9.23 -4.85 4.27
C THR A 57 -10.30 -3.98 3.62
N GLU A 58 -11.57 -4.22 3.95
CA GLU A 58 -12.68 -3.42 3.43
C GLU A 58 -12.56 -1.95 3.84
N GLU A 59 -12.09 -1.68 5.06
CA GLU A 59 -11.86 -0.33 5.57
C GLU A 59 -10.72 0.37 4.82
N GLU A 60 -9.62 -0.33 4.56
CA GLU A 60 -8.49 0.19 3.77
C GLU A 60 -8.94 0.51 2.34
N VAL A 61 -9.71 -0.40 1.71
CA VAL A 61 -10.30 -0.20 0.38
C VAL A 61 -11.19 1.04 0.35
N LYS A 62 -12.07 1.22 1.35
CA LYS A 62 -12.96 2.37 1.45
C LYS A 62 -12.20 3.67 1.64
N ALA A 63 -11.19 3.69 2.52
CA ALA A 63 -10.40 4.87 2.80
C ALA A 63 -9.66 5.35 1.54
N ILE A 64 -8.87 4.47 0.91
CA ILE A 64 -8.08 4.82 -0.28
C ILE A 64 -8.99 5.23 -1.44
N ASN A 65 -10.09 4.52 -1.67
CA ASN A 65 -11.03 4.89 -2.73
C ASN A 65 -11.75 6.21 -2.48
N GLY A 66 -12.07 6.54 -1.23
CA GLY A 66 -12.66 7.83 -0.87
C GLY A 66 -11.72 8.99 -1.18
N ASP A 67 -10.42 8.83 -0.89
CA ASP A 67 -9.41 9.82 -1.26
C ASP A 67 -9.25 9.96 -2.77
N LEU A 68 -9.16 8.84 -3.49
CA LEU A 68 -9.05 8.83 -4.95
C LEU A 68 -10.28 9.42 -5.64
N GLU A 69 -11.48 9.21 -5.10
CA GLU A 69 -12.70 9.84 -5.59
C GLU A 69 -12.66 11.36 -5.42
N GLY A 70 -12.28 11.83 -4.23
CA GLY A 70 -12.09 13.26 -4.00
C GLY A 70 -11.03 13.89 -4.89
N ILE A 71 -9.96 13.16 -5.22
CA ILE A 71 -8.93 13.58 -6.17
C ILE A 71 -9.49 13.63 -7.59
N ALA A 72 -10.20 12.59 -8.03
CA ALA A 72 -10.78 12.53 -9.38
C ALA A 72 -11.77 13.69 -9.62
N ASN A 73 -12.58 14.03 -8.60
CA ASN A 73 -13.47 15.19 -8.64
C ASN A 73 -12.67 16.50 -8.75
N ALA A 74 -11.62 16.69 -7.94
CA ALA A 74 -10.76 17.87 -8.03
C ALA A 74 -10.10 18.02 -9.42
N ILE A 75 -9.64 16.93 -10.03
CA ILE A 75 -9.10 16.95 -11.39
C ILE A 75 -10.20 17.33 -12.39
N SER A 76 -11.40 16.79 -12.22
CA SER A 76 -12.58 17.08 -13.06
C SER A 76 -13.11 18.51 -12.92
N ASP A 77 -12.90 19.14 -11.76
CA ASP A 77 -13.27 20.53 -11.51
C ASP A 77 -12.17 21.52 -11.93
N GLY A 78 -11.04 21.03 -12.45
CA GLY A 78 -9.90 21.86 -12.85
C GLY A 78 -9.02 22.33 -11.69
N LEU A 79 -9.19 21.77 -10.51
CA LEU A 79 -8.41 22.05 -9.30
C LEU A 79 -7.12 21.21 -9.23
N LEU A 80 -6.33 21.23 -10.32
CA LEU A 80 -5.09 20.45 -10.45
C LEU A 80 -4.07 20.67 -9.31
N PRO A 81 -3.81 21.90 -8.82
CA PRO A 81 -2.88 22.11 -7.71
C PRO A 81 -3.30 21.39 -6.43
N THR A 82 -4.60 21.40 -6.13
CA THR A 82 -5.18 20.67 -4.98
C THR A 82 -5.06 19.16 -5.17
N ALA A 83 -5.41 18.67 -6.38
CA ALA A 83 -5.32 17.25 -6.70
C ALA A 83 -3.86 16.75 -6.60
N LYS A 84 -2.89 17.53 -7.09
CA LYS A 84 -1.47 17.20 -7.01
C LYS A 84 -1.01 17.01 -5.57
N LYS A 85 -1.33 17.95 -4.67
CA LYS A 85 -0.96 17.83 -3.25
C LYS A 85 -1.55 16.56 -2.62
N ARG A 86 -2.83 16.31 -2.86
CA ARG A 86 -3.50 15.10 -2.34
C ARG A 86 -2.90 13.81 -2.91
N LEU A 87 -2.53 13.81 -4.19
CA LEU A 87 -1.86 12.68 -4.83
C LEU A 87 -0.46 12.44 -4.28
N GLU A 88 0.26 13.49 -3.89
CA GLU A 88 1.56 13.38 -3.23
C GLU A 88 1.44 12.72 -1.86
N ASP A 89 0.56 13.26 -1.01
CA ASP A 89 0.29 12.72 0.33
C ASP A 89 -0.18 11.25 0.25
N LEU A 90 -1.13 10.95 -0.65
CA LEU A 90 -1.66 9.60 -0.83
C LEU A 90 -0.61 8.64 -1.39
N SER A 91 0.20 9.08 -2.36
CA SER A 91 1.27 8.27 -2.93
C SER A 91 2.28 7.82 -1.87
N GLU A 92 2.66 8.69 -0.94
CA GLU A 92 3.59 8.33 0.14
C GLU A 92 2.95 7.38 1.14
N GLN A 93 1.72 7.67 1.56
CA GLN A 93 0.97 6.83 2.51
C GLN A 93 0.76 5.41 1.95
N THR A 94 0.30 5.28 0.71
CA THR A 94 0.08 3.98 0.08
C THR A 94 1.39 3.20 -0.07
N PHE A 95 2.50 3.87 -0.40
CA PHE A 95 3.80 3.22 -0.49
C PHE A 95 4.27 2.67 0.87
N MET A 96 4.22 3.51 1.92
CA MET A 96 4.63 3.11 3.26
C MET A 96 3.74 1.98 3.81
N HIS A 97 2.44 2.06 3.56
CA HIS A 97 1.49 1.01 3.92
C HIS A 97 1.78 -0.32 3.20
N ALA A 98 2.05 -0.26 1.88
CA ALA A 98 2.44 -1.43 1.10
C ALA A 98 3.73 -2.07 1.65
N LEU A 99 4.74 -1.25 1.94
CA LEU A 99 6.01 -1.70 2.50
C LEU A 99 5.80 -2.36 3.86
N GLN A 100 5.00 -1.77 4.75
CA GLN A 100 4.72 -2.31 6.08
C GLN A 100 4.07 -3.70 5.98
N LYS A 101 3.04 -3.88 5.14
CA LYS A 101 2.39 -5.19 4.95
C LYS A 101 3.35 -6.25 4.42
N VAL A 102 4.26 -5.90 3.52
CA VAL A 102 5.27 -6.83 2.99
C VAL A 102 6.29 -7.21 4.06
N VAL A 103 6.76 -6.25 4.86
CA VAL A 103 7.66 -6.51 6.00
C VAL A 103 6.98 -7.40 7.03
N ASP A 104 5.72 -7.14 7.39
CA ASP A 104 4.96 -7.97 8.34
C ASP A 104 4.76 -9.40 7.82
N CYS A 105 4.52 -9.55 6.50
CA CYS A 105 4.47 -10.85 5.86
C CYS A 105 5.81 -11.61 6.00
N GLU A 106 6.95 -10.98 5.72
CA GLU A 106 8.26 -11.63 5.85
C GLU A 106 8.62 -11.96 7.31
N CYS A 107 8.36 -11.03 8.23
CA CYS A 107 8.65 -11.20 9.66
C CYS A 107 7.80 -12.30 10.32
N SER A 108 6.52 -12.42 9.94
CA SER A 108 5.64 -13.49 10.43
C SER A 108 6.11 -14.88 9.97
N ARG A 109 6.68 -14.97 8.76
CA ARG A 109 7.25 -16.22 8.22
C ARG A 109 8.53 -16.66 8.92
N LEU A 110 9.35 -15.72 9.39
CA LEU A 110 10.59 -16.02 10.11
C LEU A 110 10.35 -16.47 11.57
N SER A 111 9.11 -16.38 12.07
CA SER A 111 8.78 -16.54 13.49
C SER A 111 7.95 -17.77 13.90
N PRO A 112 8.25 -19.02 13.48
CA PRO A 112 7.83 -20.19 14.26
C PRO A 112 8.94 -20.75 15.16
N HIS A 113 10.15 -20.17 15.21
CA HIS A 113 11.27 -20.74 16.00
C HIS A 113 11.92 -19.82 17.05
N PHE A 114 11.55 -18.54 17.14
CA PHE A 114 12.18 -17.62 18.11
C PHE A 114 11.41 -17.39 19.42
N ILE A 115 10.28 -18.08 19.65
CA ILE A 115 9.49 -17.95 20.90
C ILE A 115 9.77 -19.10 21.91
N PHE A 116 10.68 -20.05 21.62
CA PHE A 116 11.01 -21.13 22.57
C PHE A 116 12.30 -20.92 23.40
N PHE A 117 13.07 -19.85 23.16
CA PHE A 117 14.29 -19.53 23.90
C PHE A 117 14.10 -18.27 24.76
N SER A 118 13.43 -18.39 25.91
CA SER A 118 13.74 -17.63 27.16
C SER A 118 12.63 -17.72 28.23
N LEU A 119 11.93 -18.86 28.35
CA LEU A 119 11.02 -19.09 29.47
C LEU A 119 11.32 -20.42 30.15
N HIS A 120 12.58 -20.67 30.54
CA HIS A 120 12.95 -21.72 31.52
C HIS A 120 14.16 -21.26 32.36
N PRO A 121 13.98 -20.64 33.54
CA PRO A 121 14.94 -20.79 34.62
C PRO A 121 14.58 -22.08 35.35
N ARG A 122 15.11 -23.21 34.90
CA ARG A 122 14.98 -24.47 35.62
C ARG A 122 16.37 -25.01 36.01
N TRP A 123 16.65 -24.89 37.33
CA TRP A 123 17.45 -25.79 38.19
C TRP A 123 18.99 -25.74 38.08
N GLY A 124 19.60 -25.18 39.14
CA GLY A 124 20.51 -25.88 40.05
C GLY A 124 21.86 -26.39 39.51
N PHE A 125 22.94 -25.73 39.93
CA PHE A 125 24.24 -26.38 40.12
C PHE A 125 24.85 -25.92 41.44
N SER A 126 25.03 -26.88 42.36
CA SER A 126 25.95 -26.80 43.49
C SER A 126 27.39 -26.97 42.99
N ALA A 127 28.31 -26.18 43.53
CA ALA A 127 29.67 -26.56 43.86
C ALA A 127 30.10 -25.76 45.09
#